data_AF-A0A934ACJ7-F1
#
_entry.id   AF-A0A934ACJ7-F1
#
_cell.length_a   1.000
_cell.length_b   1.000
_cell.length_c   1.000
_cell.angle_alpha   90.00
_cell.angle_beta   90.00
_cell.angle_gamma   90.00
#
_symmetry.space_group_name_H-M   'P 1'
#
loop_
_entity.id
_entity.type
_entity.pdbx_description
1 polymer ?
#
loop_
_entity_poly.entity_id
_entity_poly.type
_entity_poly.pdbx_seq_one_letter_code
_entity_poly.pdbx_strand_id
1 'polypeptide(L)'
;MAYTRAELPAEKNVTGEVTGEVRHEIIRIAKICITPKSRKELMAELGLKHQDHFREAYLLPALETGVIEQTIPDKPTSRLQKYRLTGKGRELLYPSQKGREK
;
A
#
# COMPACT_ATOMS: atom_id res chain seq x y z
N MET A 1 25.36 -28.43 18.06
CA MET A 1 24.87 -27.51 19.10
C MET A 1 25.76 -26.28 19.04
N ALA A 2 25.32 -25.03 18.93
CA ALA A 2 24.03 -24.41 18.67
C ALA A 2 24.39 -23.05 18.06
N TYR A 3 23.81 -22.67 16.92
CA TYR A 3 23.84 -21.28 16.48
C TYR A 3 22.53 -20.65 16.97
N THR A 4 22.58 -20.07 18.17
CA THR A 4 21.55 -19.18 18.68
C THR A 4 22.07 -17.76 18.54
N ARG A 5 21.52 -17.00 17.59
CA ARG A 5 21.73 -15.55 17.40
C ARG A 5 20.54 -15.09 16.53
N ALA A 6 19.50 -14.55 17.16
CA ALA A 6 19.12 -13.12 17.10
C ALA A 6 18.66 -12.69 15.69
N GLU A 7 17.59 -11.94 15.44
CA GLU A 7 16.64 -11.16 16.22
C GLU A 7 15.60 -10.67 15.19
N LEU A 8 14.32 -10.72 15.56
CA LEU A 8 13.23 -9.82 15.16
C LEU A 8 12.89 -9.62 13.66
N PRO A 9 11.64 -9.92 13.21
CA PRO A 9 11.16 -9.44 11.92
C PRO A 9 11.13 -7.91 11.93
N ALA A 10 11.84 -7.30 10.98
CA ALA A 10 11.86 -5.87 10.75
C ALA A 10 10.50 -5.40 10.19
N GLU A 11 9.49 -5.41 11.04
CA GLU A 11 8.23 -4.70 10.81
C GLU A 11 8.51 -3.22 11.02
N LYS A 12 9.06 -2.57 9.99
CA LYS A 12 9.23 -1.11 9.95
C LYS A 12 7.86 -0.45 10.14
N ASN A 13 7.50 -0.16 11.39
CA ASN A 13 6.47 0.82 11.72
C ASN A 13 7.03 2.21 11.43
N VAL A 14 7.01 2.60 10.15
CA VAL A 14 7.12 4.02 9.77
C VAL A 14 5.74 4.63 10.02
N THR A 15 5.45 4.92 11.29
CA THR A 15 4.44 5.90 11.71
C THR A 15 5.07 7.28 11.52
N GLY A 16 5.32 7.65 10.27
CA GLY A 16 5.62 9.03 9.91
C GLY A 16 4.31 9.79 9.81
N GLU A 17 4.21 10.93 10.49
CA GLU A 17 3.08 11.84 10.39
C GLU A 17 2.88 12.27 8.93
N VAL A 18 2.00 11.54 8.24
CA VAL A 18 1.64 11.83 6.86
C VAL A 18 0.90 13.17 6.84
N THR A 19 1.56 14.19 6.28
CA THR A 19 0.98 15.50 5.95
C THR A 19 -0.40 15.31 5.33
N GLY A 20 -1.38 16.13 5.71
CA GLY A 20 -2.78 15.93 5.37
C GLY A 20 -3.05 15.72 3.88
N GLU A 21 -2.21 16.31 3.01
CA GLU A 21 -2.23 16.07 1.56
C GLU A 21 -1.98 14.60 1.23
N VAL A 22 -0.82 14.04 1.60
CA VAL A 22 -0.40 12.66 1.30
C VAL A 22 -1.43 11.62 1.80
N ARG A 23 -2.20 11.91 2.85
CA ARG A 23 -3.32 11.05 3.30
C ARG A 23 -4.42 10.92 2.23
N HIS A 24 -4.73 11.98 1.49
CA HIS A 24 -5.76 11.96 0.45
C HIS A 24 -5.35 11.09 -0.74
N GLU A 25 -4.10 11.16 -1.21
CA GLU A 25 -3.63 10.29 -2.29
C GLU A 25 -3.68 8.81 -1.91
N ILE A 26 -3.24 8.48 -0.69
CA ILE A 26 -3.26 7.11 -0.16
C ILE A 26 -4.70 6.59 -0.09
N ILE A 27 -5.64 7.38 0.42
CA ILE A 27 -7.07 7.00 0.48
C ILE A 27 -7.64 6.79 -0.94
N ARG A 28 -7.27 7.65 -1.90
CA ARG A 28 -7.74 7.54 -3.29
C ARG A 28 -7.27 6.23 -3.94
N ILE A 29 -5.99 5.90 -3.86
CA ILE A 29 -5.47 4.65 -4.42
C ILE A 29 -5.99 3.42 -3.66
N ALA A 30 -6.17 3.51 -2.34
CA ALA A 30 -6.73 2.44 -1.54
C ALA A 30 -8.14 2.04 -2.00
N LYS A 31 -9.01 3.01 -2.28
CA LYS A 31 -10.40 2.76 -2.73
C LYS A 31 -10.46 1.94 -4.02
N ILE A 32 -9.54 2.16 -4.95
CA ILE A 32 -9.52 1.47 -6.25
C ILE A 32 -8.75 0.15 -6.18
N CYS A 33 -7.79 0.02 -5.25
CA CYS A 33 -7.02 -1.21 -4.99
C CYS A 33 -7.80 -2.30 -4.24
N ILE A 34 -9.11 -2.11 -3.95
CA ILE A 34 -9.98 -3.18 -3.42
C ILE A 34 -9.93 -4.41 -4.33
N THR A 35 -9.86 -4.19 -5.64
CA THR A 35 -9.59 -5.24 -6.62
C THR A 35 -8.12 -5.15 -7.08
N PRO A 36 -7.41 -6.29 -7.23
CA PRO A 36 -6.03 -6.27 -7.69
C PRO A 36 -5.92 -5.68 -9.10
N LYS A 37 -5.31 -4.49 -9.21
CA LYS A 37 -5.18 -3.73 -10.46
C LYS A 37 -3.73 -3.49 -10.82
N SER A 38 -3.44 -3.45 -12.11
CA SER A 38 -2.15 -3.04 -12.63
C SER A 38 -1.97 -1.52 -12.50
N ARG A 39 -0.71 -1.07 -12.54
CA ARG A 39 -0.38 0.38 -12.53
C ARG A 39 -1.14 1.18 -13.60
N LYS A 40 -1.32 0.63 -14.80
CA LYS A 40 -2.05 1.30 -15.89
C LYS A 40 -3.52 1.50 -15.53
N GLU A 41 -4.16 0.48 -14.97
CA GLU A 41 -5.55 0.55 -14.52
C GLU A 41 -5.71 1.55 -13.38
N LEU A 42 -4.77 1.56 -12.41
CA LEU A 42 -4.79 2.52 -11.30
C LEU A 42 -4.69 3.96 -11.80
N MET A 43 -3.76 4.23 -12.72
CA MET A 43 -3.63 5.57 -13.33
C MET A 43 -4.89 5.97 -14.10
N ALA A 44 -5.49 5.05 -14.86
CA ALA A 44 -6.72 5.30 -15.62
C ALA A 44 -7.90 5.63 -14.68
N GLU A 45 -8.07 4.87 -13.60
CA GLU A 45 -9.13 5.07 -12.61
C GLU A 45 -8.96 6.38 -11.83
N LEU A 46 -7.72 6.79 -11.56
CA LEU A 46 -7.40 8.06 -10.92
C LEU A 46 -7.40 9.25 -11.89
N GLY A 47 -7.57 9.01 -13.20
CA GLY A 47 -7.48 10.05 -14.23
C GLY A 47 -6.07 10.68 -14.36
N LEU A 48 -5.03 9.97 -13.92
CA LEU A 48 -3.66 10.47 -13.90
C LEU A 48 -2.94 10.16 -15.22
N LYS A 49 -2.36 11.20 -15.83
CA LYS A 49 -1.56 11.07 -17.07
C LYS A 49 -0.06 10.93 -16.79
N HIS A 50 0.42 11.48 -15.67
CA HIS A 50 1.85 11.52 -15.34
C HIS A 50 2.23 10.36 -14.42
N GLN A 51 3.11 9.48 -14.92
CA GLN A 51 3.53 8.29 -14.19
C GLN A 51 4.41 8.61 -12.97
N ASP A 52 5.29 9.61 -13.08
CA ASP A 52 6.21 9.95 -11.99
C ASP A 52 5.44 10.51 -10.80
N HIS A 53 4.52 11.43 -11.06
CA HIS A 53 3.61 11.93 -10.03
C HIS A 53 2.74 10.83 -9.41
N PHE A 54 2.18 9.91 -10.22
CA PHE A 54 1.46 8.76 -9.69
C PHE A 54 2.34 7.92 -8.75
N ARG A 55 3.60 7.69 -9.11
CA ARG A 55 4.52 6.89 -8.31
C ARG A 55 4.85 7.57 -6.98
N GLU A 56 5.22 8.84 -7.01
CA GLU A 56 5.70 9.57 -5.84
C GLU A 56 4.58 10.00 -4.91
N ALA A 57 3.44 10.42 -5.45
CA ALA A 57 2.34 10.94 -4.64
C ALA A 57 1.35 9.85 -4.20
N TYR A 58 1.17 8.78 -4.99
CA TYR A 58 0.14 7.76 -4.70
C TYR A 58 0.75 6.40 -4.36
N LEU A 59 1.60 5.87 -5.23
CA LEU A 59 2.04 4.48 -5.12
C LEU A 59 3.04 4.26 -3.98
N LEU A 60 4.12 5.03 -3.94
CA LEU A 60 5.17 4.90 -2.92
C LEU A 60 4.62 5.15 -1.52
N PRO A 61 3.87 6.24 -1.24
CA PRO A 61 3.34 6.47 0.10
C PRO A 61 2.36 5.37 0.52
N ALA A 62 1.54 4.85 -0.39
CA ALA A 62 0.61 3.77 -0.07
C ALA A 62 1.31 2.42 0.18
N LEU A 63 2.46 2.17 -0.47
CA LEU A 63 3.31 0.99 -0.21
C LEU A 63 4.09 1.15 1.10
N GLU A 64 4.66 2.32 1.36
CA GLU A 64 5.43 2.61 2.58
C GLU A 64 4.56 2.58 3.84
N THR A 65 3.34 3.10 3.75
CA THR A 65 2.33 2.99 4.83
C THR A 65 1.75 1.58 4.95
N GLY A 66 2.01 0.70 3.98
CA GLY A 66 1.52 -0.67 3.94
C GLY A 66 0.00 -0.76 3.73
N VAL A 67 -0.63 0.28 3.18
CA VAL A 67 -2.05 0.32 2.82
C VAL A 67 -2.34 -0.54 1.59
N ILE A 68 -1.38 -0.58 0.66
CA ILE A 68 -1.39 -1.48 -0.49
C ILE A 68 -0.10 -2.29 -0.53
N GLU A 69 -0.12 -3.40 -1.26
CA GLU A 69 1.05 -4.24 -1.47
C GLU A 69 1.14 -4.74 -2.90
N GLN A 70 2.33 -5.18 -3.28
CA GLN A 70 2.63 -5.81 -4.56
C GLN A 70 2.22 -7.29 -4.55
N THR A 71 1.55 -7.76 -5.60
CA THR A 71 1.18 -9.19 -5.69
C THR A 71 2.36 -10.10 -6.01
N ILE A 72 3.39 -9.60 -6.70
CA ILE A 72 4.60 -10.35 -7.06
C ILE A 72 5.83 -9.54 -6.58
N PRO A 73 6.22 -9.65 -5.31
CA PRO A 73 7.38 -8.93 -4.78
C PRO A 73 8.70 -9.41 -5.39
N ASP A 74 8.77 -10.68 -5.82
CA ASP A 74 9.95 -11.31 -6.43
C ASP A 74 10.34 -10.69 -7.79
N LYS A 75 9.35 -10.18 -8.54
CA LYS A 75 9.53 -9.64 -9.89
C LYS A 75 8.87 -8.27 -10.02
N PRO A 76 9.49 -7.20 -9.49
CA PRO A 76 8.90 -5.85 -9.48
C PRO A 76 8.68 -5.27 -10.87
N THR A 77 9.45 -5.71 -11.88
CA THR A 77 9.32 -5.30 -13.28
C THR A 77 8.38 -6.19 -14.09
N SER A 78 7.72 -7.17 -13.47
CA SER A 78 6.82 -8.08 -14.15
C SER A 78 5.66 -7.33 -14.80
N ARG A 79 5.34 -7.70 -16.05
CA ARG A 79 4.15 -7.21 -16.76
C ARG A 79 2.84 -7.63 -16.07
N LEU A 80 2.88 -8.69 -15.26
CA LEU A 80 1.76 -9.19 -14.48
C LEU A 80 1.67 -8.57 -13.08
N GLN A 81 2.52 -7.58 -12.78
CA GLN A 81 2.52 -6.95 -11.48
C GLN A 81 1.21 -6.19 -11.23
N LYS A 82 0.58 -6.50 -10.10
CA LYS A 82 -0.62 -5.84 -9.63
C LYS A 82 -0.42 -5.35 -8.20
N TYR A 83 -1.28 -4.42 -7.81
CA TYR A 83 -1.34 -3.90 -6.46
C TYR A 83 -2.70 -4.25 -5.86
N ARG A 84 -2.69 -4.67 -4.60
CA ARG A 84 -3.91 -5.01 -3.86
C ARG A 84 -3.95 -4.27 -2.53
N LEU A 85 -5.15 -4.01 -2.03
CA LEU A 85 -5.39 -3.45 -0.71
C LEU A 85 -5.04 -4.46 0.39
N THR A 86 -4.33 -4.01 1.43
CA THR A 86 -3.98 -4.81 2.61
C THR A 86 -5.02 -4.66 3.72
N GLY A 87 -4.84 -5.37 4.85
CA GLY A 87 -5.63 -5.16 6.07
C GLY A 87 -5.58 -3.72 6.57
N LYS A 88 -4.38 -3.12 6.66
CA LYS A 88 -4.19 -1.72 7.06
C LYS A 88 -4.96 -0.75 6.16
N GLY A 89 -4.96 -1.01 4.85
CA GLY A 89 -5.72 -0.17 3.92
C GLY A 89 -7.23 -0.30 4.07
N ARG A 90 -7.74 -1.48 4.43
CA ARG A 90 -9.16 -1.66 4.78
C ARG A 90 -9.52 -0.89 6.05
N GLU A 91 -8.67 -0.93 7.07
CA GLU A 91 -8.87 -0.17 8.31
C GLU A 91 -8.89 1.34 8.05
N LEU A 92 -8.02 1.83 7.15
CA LEU A 92 -8.00 3.23 6.74
C LEU A 92 -9.30 3.66 6.05
N LEU A 93 -9.87 2.80 5.19
CA LEU A 93 -11.11 3.09 4.46
C LEU A 93 -12.37 2.92 5.32
N TYR A 94 -12.35 1.96 6.24
CA TYR A 94 -13.49 1.57 7.08
C TYR A 94 -13.09 1.58 8.56
N PRO A 95 -12.77 2.75 9.14
CA PRO A 95 -12.31 2.86 10.53
C PRO A 95 -13.36 2.38 11.55
N SER A 96 -14.63 2.32 11.16
CA SER A 96 -15.77 1.95 12.00
C SER A 96 -15.89 0.46 12.34
N GLN A 97 -15.00 -0.42 11.83
CA GLN A 97 -14.97 -1.85 12.18
C GLN A 97 -14.11 -2.17 13.42
N LYS A 98 -13.53 -1.16 14.06
CA LYS A 98 -12.78 -1.34 15.32
C LYS A 98 -13.75 -1.57 16.49
N GLY A 99 -14.30 -2.76 16.54
CA GLY A 99 -15.22 -3.19 17.57
C GLY A 99 -15.76 -4.58 17.28
N ARG A 100 -14.93 -5.61 17.50
CA ARG A 100 -15.25 -7.02 17.83
C ARG A 100 -14.02 -7.90 17.59
N GLU A 101 -12.96 -7.68 18.36
CA GLU A 101 -12.16 -8.82 18.79
C GLU A 101 -12.67 -9.15 20.20
N LYS A 102 -13.09 -10.40 20.39
CA LYS A 102 -13.80 -10.91 21.58
C LYS A 102 -12.92 -10.89 22.83
#